data_AF-A0AAN4LB74-F1
#
_entry.id   AF-A0AAN4LB74-F1
#
_cell.length_a   1.000
_cell.length_b   1.000
_cell.length_c   1.000
_cell.angle_alpha   90.00
_cell.angle_beta   90.00
_cell.angle_gamma   90.00
#
_symmetry.space_group_name_H-M   'P 1'
#
loop_
_entity.id
_entity.type
_entity.pdbx_description
1 polymer ?
#
loop_
_entity_poly.entity_id
_entity_poly.type
_entity_poly.pdbx_seq_one_letter_code
_entity_poly.pdbx_strand_id
1 'polypeptide(L)'
;MVYKYGQQVWGSVDISKRVTITASNNTFTFHVDDSSYTITIPVGTYTTSQQRHESELIQAISKQGTSQNIPVRFILGGMHYDEKYNVLILEHTDTINEHVIDQFAGNAIDTLFGQMKFNLPPRN
;
A
#
# COMPACT_ATOMS: atom_id res chain seq x y z
N MET A 1 -14.42 19.57 -11.13
CA MET A 1 -15.20 18.66 -10.27
C MET A 1 -14.34 18.48 -9.03
N VAL A 2 -14.75 18.98 -7.87
CA VAL A 2 -13.95 18.86 -6.64
C VAL A 2 -14.37 17.54 -6.00
N TYR A 3 -13.46 16.57 -5.95
CA TYR A 3 -13.76 15.26 -5.37
C TYR A 3 -13.73 15.41 -3.84
N LYS A 4 -14.89 15.35 -3.18
CA LYS A 4 -15.03 15.49 -1.72
C LYS A 4 -14.87 14.15 -1.01
N TYR A 5 -13.80 13.42 -1.27
CA TYR A 5 -13.59 12.11 -0.66
C TYR A 5 -12.12 11.92 -0.36
N GLY A 6 -11.82 11.14 0.68
CA GLY A 6 -10.45 10.68 0.94
C GLY A 6 -9.92 9.90 -0.25
N GLN A 7 -8.62 9.62 -0.28
CA GLN A 7 -8.06 8.88 -1.40
C GLN A 7 -7.78 7.42 -1.07
N GLN A 8 -8.11 6.54 -2.02
CA GLN A 8 -7.71 5.16 -2.02
C GLN A 8 -6.93 4.84 -3.30
N VAL A 9 -5.68 4.45 -3.16
CA VAL A 9 -4.75 4.17 -4.27
C VAL A 9 -4.29 2.72 -4.23
N TRP A 10 -4.30 2.08 -5.41
CA TRP A 10 -4.01 0.66 -5.55
C TRP A 10 -2.71 0.47 -6.33
N GLY A 11 -1.80 -0.34 -5.81
CA GLY A 11 -0.60 -0.76 -6.52
C GLY A 11 -0.89 -1.72 -7.67
N SER A 12 0.12 -1.97 -8.50
CA SER A 12 0.07 -2.90 -9.62
C SER A 12 0.77 -4.23 -9.35
N VAL A 13 1.62 -4.32 -8.32
CA VAL A 13 2.43 -5.51 -8.07
C VAL A 13 1.61 -6.62 -7.42
N ASP A 14 1.71 -7.82 -7.99
CA ASP A 14 1.15 -9.04 -7.42
C ASP A 14 1.94 -9.47 -6.17
N ILE A 15 1.31 -9.30 -5.01
CA ILE A 15 1.80 -9.75 -3.70
C ILE A 15 1.04 -10.96 -3.16
N SER A 16 0.29 -11.69 -4.00
CA SER A 16 -0.32 -12.97 -3.62
C SER A 16 0.70 -14.07 -3.34
N LYS A 17 1.90 -13.95 -3.92
CA LYS A 17 2.99 -14.92 -3.77
C LYS A 17 3.93 -14.53 -2.63
N ARG A 18 4.97 -15.33 -2.42
CA ARG A 18 6.05 -14.99 -1.49
C ARG A 18 6.79 -13.75 -1.99
N VAL A 19 6.97 -12.78 -1.09
CA VAL A 19 7.73 -11.55 -1.35
C VAL A 19 8.94 -11.54 -0.42
N THR A 20 10.13 -11.35 -0.98
CA THR A 20 11.38 -11.24 -0.20
C THR A 20 11.84 -9.78 -0.15
N ILE A 21 12.01 -9.30 1.07
CA ILE A 21 12.56 -7.98 1.39
C ILE A 21 13.96 -8.17 1.96
N THR A 22 14.94 -7.51 1.37
CA THR A 22 16.34 -7.46 1.76
C THR A 22 16.72 -6.00 2.03
N ALA A 23 17.95 -5.76 2.51
CA ALA A 23 18.44 -4.40 2.72
C ALA A 23 18.51 -3.56 1.42
N SER A 24 18.45 -4.17 0.23
CA SER A 24 18.49 -3.45 -1.05
C SER A 24 17.11 -3.04 -1.59
N ASN A 25 16.01 -3.54 -1.01
CA ASN A 25 14.63 -3.28 -1.47
C ASN A 25 13.63 -3.12 -0.31
N ASN A 26 14.02 -2.44 0.77
CA ASN A 26 13.23 -2.30 2.00
C ASN A 26 12.70 -0.90 2.29
N THR A 27 12.84 0.09 1.41
CA THR A 27 12.28 1.43 1.61
C THR A 27 11.14 1.68 0.65
N PHE A 28 10.00 2.08 1.20
CA PHE A 28 8.82 2.51 0.45
C PHE A 28 8.45 3.92 0.88
N THR A 29 8.46 4.85 -0.07
CA THR A 29 8.23 6.28 0.17
C THR A 29 7.01 6.71 -0.63
N PHE A 30 6.18 7.57 -0.04
CA PHE A 30 5.03 8.19 -0.69
C PHE A 30 4.71 9.50 0.01
N HIS A 31 3.92 10.34 -0.64
CA HIS A 31 3.42 11.57 -0.06
C HIS A 31 1.97 11.39 0.38
N VAL A 32 1.61 12.10 1.45
CA VAL A 32 0.22 12.39 1.79
C VAL A 32 0.09 13.89 1.95
N ASP A 33 -0.68 14.51 1.07
CA ASP A 33 -0.75 15.96 0.88
C ASP A 33 0.66 16.55 0.74
N ASP A 34 1.04 17.47 1.63
CA ASP A 34 2.36 18.12 1.61
C ASP A 34 3.45 17.35 2.40
N SER A 35 3.11 16.19 2.97
CA SER A 35 4.00 15.42 3.86
C SER A 35 4.56 14.17 3.19
N SER A 36 5.89 14.00 3.23
CA SER A 36 6.58 12.80 2.76
C SER A 36 6.75 11.78 3.87
N TYR A 37 6.42 10.52 3.59
CA TYR A 37 6.57 9.40 4.53
C TYR A 37 7.45 8.31 3.93
N THR A 38 8.32 7.73 4.75
CA THR A 38 9.16 6.58 4.35
C THR A 38 9.00 5.45 5.35
N ILE A 39 8.56 4.30 4.84
CA ILE A 39 8.50 3.04 5.59
C ILE A 39 9.75 2.23 5.29
N THR A 40 10.52 1.91 6.33
CA THR A 40 11.56 0.87 6.28
C THR A 40 10.93 -0.46 6.65
N ILE A 41 10.71 -1.30 5.65
CA ILE A 41 10.13 -2.64 5.80
C ILE A 41 11.19 -3.56 6.43
N PRO A 42 10.87 -4.33 7.48
CA PRO A 42 11.82 -5.29 8.02
C PRO A 42 12.27 -6.29 6.95
N VAL A 43 13.53 -6.71 7.00
CA VAL A 43 14.03 -7.75 6.10
C VAL A 43 13.38 -9.09 6.45
N GLY A 44 13.02 -9.86 5.43
CA GLY A 44 12.29 -11.10 5.62
C GLY A 44 11.68 -11.64 4.34
N THR A 45 11.11 -12.83 4.43
CA THR A 45 10.26 -13.39 3.37
C THR A 45 8.84 -13.49 3.91
N TYR A 46 7.92 -12.84 3.22
CA TYR A 46 6.54 -12.68 3.62
C TYR A 46 5.62 -13.51 2.73
N THR A 47 4.58 -14.06 3.33
CA THR A 47 3.55 -14.84 2.65
C THR A 47 2.19 -14.13 2.72
N THR A 48 1.39 -14.36 1.68
CA THR A 48 0.00 -13.92 1.62
C THR A 48 -0.89 -15.15 1.58
N SER A 49 -1.87 -15.21 2.47
CA SER A 49 -2.89 -16.25 2.51
C SER A 49 -4.17 -15.74 1.87
N GLN A 50 -4.41 -16.11 0.61
CA GLN A 50 -5.64 -15.75 -0.10
C GLN A 50 -6.89 -16.29 0.61
N GLN A 51 -6.81 -17.48 1.22
CA GLN A 51 -7.94 -18.10 1.93
C GLN A 51 -8.36 -17.32 3.18
N ARG A 52 -7.38 -16.71 3.87
CA ARG A 52 -7.63 -15.93 5.09
C ARG A 52 -7.75 -14.43 4.83
N HIS A 53 -7.47 -13.99 3.60
CA HIS A 53 -7.38 -12.58 3.25
C HIS A 53 -6.36 -11.83 4.14
N GLU A 54 -5.21 -12.48 4.40
CA GLU A 54 -4.14 -11.98 5.27
C GLU A 54 -2.82 -11.92 4.53
N SER A 55 -1.99 -10.92 4.82
CA SER A 55 -0.63 -10.82 4.29
C SER A 55 0.34 -10.37 5.38
N GLU A 56 1.37 -11.17 5.61
CA GLU A 56 2.43 -10.85 6.58
C GLU A 56 3.17 -9.55 6.18
N LEU A 57 3.29 -9.28 4.88
CA LEU A 57 3.92 -8.07 4.36
C LEU A 57 3.08 -6.83 4.69
N ILE A 58 1.77 -6.89 4.45
CA ILE A 58 0.85 -5.79 4.79
C ILE A 58 0.83 -5.55 6.29
N GLN A 59 0.83 -6.62 7.12
CA GLN A 59 0.92 -6.48 8.58
C GLN A 59 2.21 -5.78 9.01
N ALA A 60 3.36 -6.13 8.41
CA ALA A 60 4.63 -5.50 8.71
C ALA A 60 4.64 -4.01 8.34
N ILE A 61 4.10 -3.65 7.17
CA ILE A 61 3.98 -2.26 6.71
C ILE A 61 3.02 -1.47 7.62
N SER A 62 1.85 -2.02 7.92
CA SER A 62 0.87 -1.41 8.83
C SER A 62 1.47 -1.12 10.20
N LYS A 63 2.28 -2.04 10.75
CA LYS A 63 2.97 -1.81 12.02
C LYS A 63 3.92 -0.60 11.95
N GLN A 64 4.68 -0.47 10.87
CA GLN A 64 5.56 0.69 10.67
C GLN A 64 4.76 1.98 10.51
N GLY A 65 3.70 1.96 9.70
CA GLY A 65 2.82 3.12 9.50
C GLY A 65 2.18 3.61 10.79
N THR A 66 1.66 2.70 11.62
CA THR A 66 1.11 3.02 12.93
C THR A 66 2.16 3.62 13.86
N SER A 67 3.39 3.05 13.91
CA SER A 67 4.47 3.59 14.76
C SER A 67 4.92 5.00 14.36
N GLN A 68 4.71 5.39 13.10
CA GLN A 68 5.04 6.70 12.57
C GLN A 68 3.84 7.67 12.56
N ASN A 69 2.66 7.22 13.01
CA ASN A 69 1.39 7.97 12.92
C ASN A 69 1.07 8.45 11.49
N ILE A 70 1.35 7.62 10.48
CA ILE A 70 1.00 7.93 9.10
C ILE A 70 -0.53 7.93 8.96
N PRO A 71 -1.15 8.94 8.31
CA PRO A 71 -2.60 9.02 8.12
C PRO A 71 -3.10 8.11 6.99
N VAL A 72 -2.58 6.88 6.91
CA VAL A 72 -2.92 5.90 5.87
C VAL A 72 -3.12 4.52 6.50
N ARG A 73 -4.17 3.83 6.04
CA ARG A 73 -4.37 2.40 6.26
C ARG A 73 -3.77 1.63 5.08
N PHE A 74 -2.97 0.61 5.38
CA PHE A 74 -2.45 -0.32 4.38
C PHE A 74 -3.33 -1.57 4.35
N ILE A 75 -3.88 -1.88 3.19
CA ILE A 75 -4.92 -2.90 3.02
C ILE A 75 -4.48 -3.90 1.95
N LEU A 76 -4.83 -5.18 2.16
CA LEU A 76 -4.66 -6.22 1.16
C LEU A 76 -5.80 -6.12 0.12
N GLY A 77 -5.51 -5.57 -1.05
CA GLY A 77 -6.45 -5.50 -2.16
C GLY A 77 -6.59 -6.85 -2.88
N GLY A 78 -7.79 -7.16 -3.36
CA GLY A 78 -8.04 -8.29 -4.26
C GLY A 78 -8.39 -7.79 -5.66
N MET A 79 -7.63 -8.24 -6.67
CA MET A 79 -7.90 -7.98 -8.07
C MET A 79 -8.57 -9.20 -8.69
N HIS A 80 -9.67 -8.98 -9.41
CA HIS A 80 -10.52 -10.02 -9.99
C HIS A 80 -10.61 -9.86 -11.52
N TYR A 81 -9.44 -9.83 -12.18
CA TYR A 81 -9.32 -9.92 -13.64
C TYR A 81 -9.33 -11.38 -14.09
N ASP A 82 -8.73 -11.68 -15.25
CA ASP A 82 -8.56 -13.05 -15.78
C ASP A 82 -7.79 -13.95 -14.80
N GLU A 83 -6.79 -13.38 -14.12
CA GLU A 83 -6.10 -14.00 -12.99
C GLU A 83 -6.40 -13.22 -11.70
N LYS A 84 -6.66 -13.95 -10.61
CA LYS A 84 -6.86 -13.34 -9.28
C LYS A 84 -5.51 -13.13 -8.62
N TYR A 85 -5.24 -11.90 -8.21
CA TYR A 85 -4.03 -11.54 -7.49
C TYR A 85 -4.32 -10.50 -6.42
N ASN A 86 -3.35 -10.27 -5.53
CA ASN A 86 -3.45 -9.31 -4.45
C ASN A 86 -2.47 -8.17 -4.65
N VAL A 87 -2.85 -6.99 -4.19
CA VAL A 87 -2.04 -5.78 -4.29
C VAL A 87 -2.02 -5.05 -2.94
N LEU A 88 -1.06 -4.16 -2.76
CA LEU A 88 -1.12 -3.16 -1.70
C LEU A 88 -2.10 -2.05 -2.07
N ILE A 89 -2.98 -1.69 -1.13
CA ILE A 89 -3.82 -0.49 -1.17
C ILE A 89 -3.37 0.45 -0.05
N LEU A 90 -3.29 1.75 -0.36
CA LEU A 90 -3.21 2.82 0.64
C LEU A 90 -4.55 3.55 0.64
N GLU A 91 -5.15 3.70 1.82
CA GLU A 91 -6.37 4.47 2.03
C GLU A 91 -6.13 5.55 3.08
N HIS A 92 -6.45 6.81 2.76
CA HIS A 92 -6.37 7.90 3.72
C HIS A 92 -7.31 7.65 4.91
N THR A 93 -6.88 7.96 6.13
CA THR A 93 -7.70 7.71 7.33
C THR A 93 -8.91 8.63 7.44
N ASP A 94 -8.81 9.85 6.92
CA ASP A 94 -9.98 10.70 6.61
C ASP A 94 -10.54 10.30 5.25
N THR A 95 -11.70 9.67 5.27
CA THR A 95 -12.40 9.18 4.07
C THR A 95 -13.42 10.18 3.52
N ILE A 96 -13.61 11.32 4.19
CA ILE A 96 -14.67 12.29 3.91
C ILE A 96 -14.11 13.51 3.18
N ASN A 97 -12.91 13.98 3.54
CA ASN A 97 -12.31 15.16 2.92
C ASN A 97 -11.33 14.79 1.81
N GLU A 98 -11.10 15.73 0.89
CA GLU A 98 -10.12 15.54 -0.19
C GLU A 98 -8.70 15.47 0.37
N HIS A 99 -7.98 14.42 -0.01
CA HIS A 99 -6.56 14.21 0.31
C HIS A 99 -5.85 13.65 -0.92
N VAL A 100 -4.54 13.87 -0.99
CA VAL A 100 -3.69 13.35 -2.07
C VAL A 100 -2.65 12.39 -1.50
N ILE A 101 -2.48 11.23 -2.12
CA ILE A 101 -1.51 10.18 -1.88
C ILE A 101 -0.84 9.92 -3.22
N ASP A 102 0.41 10.35 -3.36
CA ASP A 102 1.14 10.29 -4.61
C ASP A 102 2.66 10.18 -4.38
N GLN A 103 3.46 10.47 -5.42
CA GLN A 103 4.92 10.50 -5.38
C GLN A 103 5.56 9.22 -4.81
N PHE A 104 5.04 8.06 -5.23
CA PHE A 104 5.56 6.75 -4.83
C PHE A 104 7.01 6.54 -5.29
N ALA A 105 7.87 6.17 -4.36
CA ALA A 105 9.30 5.97 -4.56
C ALA A 105 9.88 4.97 -3.53
N GLY A 106 11.21 4.94 -3.43
CA GLY A 106 11.94 4.01 -2.57
C GLY A 106 12.41 2.77 -3.33
N ASN A 107 13.35 2.03 -2.74
CA ASN A 107 13.95 0.87 -3.40
C ASN A 107 13.07 -0.40 -3.35
N ALA A 108 11.97 -0.38 -2.58
CA ALA A 108 10.97 -1.43 -2.55
C ALA A 108 9.89 -1.26 -3.62
N ILE A 109 9.89 -0.17 -4.40
CA ILE A 109 8.77 0.22 -5.27
C ILE A 109 8.37 -0.92 -6.21
N ASP A 110 9.32 -1.50 -6.95
CA ASP A 110 9.06 -2.57 -7.92
C ASP A 110 8.66 -3.90 -7.25
N THR A 111 9.04 -4.09 -5.99
CA THR A 111 8.75 -5.32 -5.21
C THR A 111 7.38 -5.24 -4.52
N LEU A 112 6.91 -4.05 -4.16
CA LEU A 112 5.75 -3.85 -3.29
C LEU A 112 4.54 -3.22 -4.00
N PHE A 113 4.76 -2.17 -4.81
CA PHE A 113 3.67 -1.30 -5.28
C PHE A 113 3.65 -1.15 -6.79
N GLY A 114 4.81 -0.94 -7.42
CA GLY A 114 4.95 -0.70 -8.86
C GLY A 114 4.33 0.65 -9.23
N GLN A 115 3.37 0.63 -10.14
CA GLN A 115 2.64 1.82 -10.57
C GLN A 115 1.28 1.90 -9.88
N MET A 116 0.75 3.13 -9.76
CA MET A 116 -0.63 3.33 -9.33
C MET A 116 -1.57 2.77 -10.41
N LYS A 117 -2.27 1.69 -10.08
CA LYS A 117 -3.23 1.02 -10.96
C LYS A 117 -4.59 1.71 -10.91
N PHE A 118 -5.02 2.11 -9.72
CA PHE A 118 -6.27 2.83 -9.52
C PHE A 118 -6.13 3.95 -8.51
N ASN A 119 -6.95 4.97 -8.72
CA ASN A 119 -7.21 6.05 -7.80
C ASN A 119 -8.74 6.14 -7.63
N LEU A 120 -9.24 5.75 -6.47
CA LEU A 120 -10.66 5.59 -6.18
C LEU A 120 -11.03 6.35 -4.89
N PRO A 121 -12.31 6.72 -4.72
CA PRO A 121 -12.79 7.09 -3.40
C PRO A 121 -12.74 5.87 -2.44
N PRO A 122 -12.64 6.08 -1.12
CA PRO A 122 -12.60 5.02 -0.14
C PRO A 122 -13.94 4.29 -0.16
N ARG A 123 -13.93 2.99 0.11
CA ARG A 123 -15.17 2.21 0.14
C ARG A 123 -15.83 2.37 1.51
N ASN A 124 -17.12 2.71 1.51
CA ASN A 124 -17.96 2.72 2.72
C ASN A 124 -18.07 1.33 3.35
#